data_AF-A0AAU9CNY7-F1
#
_entry.id   AF-A0AAU9CNY7-F1
#
_cell.length_a   1.000
_cell.length_b   1.000
_cell.length_c   1.000
_cell.angle_alpha   90.00
_cell.angle_beta   90.00
_cell.angle_gamma   90.00
#
_symmetry.space_group_name_H-M   'P 1'
#
loop_
_entity.id
_entity.type
_entity.pdbx_description
1 polymer ?
#
loop_
_entity_poly.entity_id
_entity_poly.type
_entity_poly.pdbx_seq_one_letter_code
_entity_poly.pdbx_strand_id
1 'polypeptide(L)'
;MARPKKEQKEKTIDSVCEAALDKFKKMNKRKGTHGEIIEKLEFCIGSYRYDKNPQGLVEFGHKASEILKGEKARHDKSVAQGLIDDLDSAISAHTNA
;
A
#
# COMPACT_ATOMS: atom_id res chain seq x y z
N MET A 1 -14.85 4.18 17.57
CA MET A 1 -14.05 3.55 16.50
C MET A 1 -12.81 4.41 16.25
N ALA A 2 -11.68 4.02 16.83
CA ALA A 2 -10.43 4.78 16.76
C ALA A 2 -9.85 4.72 15.34
N ARG A 3 -9.58 5.88 14.73
CA ARG A 3 -8.67 5.98 13.59
C ARG A 3 -7.25 6.00 14.16
N PRO A 4 -6.38 5.02 13.90
CA PRO A 4 -5.01 5.09 14.38
C PRO A 4 -4.29 6.26 13.72
N LYS A 5 -3.52 6.98 14.54
CA LYS A 5 -2.73 8.16 14.22
C LYS A 5 -1.67 7.79 13.16
N LYS A 6 -1.61 8.54 12.05
CA LYS A 6 -0.47 8.47 11.12
C LYS A 6 0.69 9.24 11.73
N GLU A 7 1.53 8.54 12.47
CA GLU A 7 2.82 9.03 12.92
C GLU A 7 3.77 9.02 11.71
N GLN A 8 4.22 10.21 11.31
CA GLN A 8 5.29 10.37 10.31
C GLN A 8 6.60 9.92 10.95
N LYS A 9 7.24 8.86 10.43
CA LYS A 9 8.65 8.54 10.69
C LYS A 9 9.18 7.52 9.67
N GLU A 10 10.22 7.94 8.95
CA GLU A 10 11.10 7.20 8.02
C GLU A 10 10.44 6.49 6.82
N LYS A 11 11.06 6.60 5.64
CA LYS A 11 10.58 5.99 4.39
C LYS A 11 10.90 4.50 4.35
N THR A 12 10.16 3.71 5.12
CA THR A 12 10.26 2.24 5.13
C THR A 12 9.05 1.63 4.41
N ILE A 13 9.22 0.41 3.88
CA ILE A 13 8.20 -0.26 3.06
C ILE A 13 6.85 -0.42 3.80
N ASP A 14 6.86 -0.55 5.13
CA ASP A 14 5.65 -0.59 5.94
C ASP A 14 4.87 0.73 5.94
N SER A 15 5.57 1.86 6.10
CA SER A 15 4.95 3.20 6.08
C SER A 15 4.31 3.50 4.72
N VAL A 16 5.00 3.14 3.64
CA VAL A 16 4.50 3.34 2.28
C VAL A 16 3.31 2.40 1.98
N CYS A 17 3.39 1.14 2.40
CA CYS A 17 2.27 0.20 2.29
C CYS A 17 1.06 0.62 3.15
N GLU A 18 1.26 1.18 4.34
CA GLU A 18 0.18 1.76 5.16
C GLU A 18 -0.47 2.97 4.47
N ALA A 19 0.33 3.82 3.82
CA ALA A 19 -0.18 4.94 3.04
C ALA A 19 -1.01 4.46 1.83
N ALA A 20 -0.54 3.44 1.12
CA ALA A 20 -1.29 2.78 0.03
C ALA A 20 -2.58 2.13 0.55
N LEU A 21 -2.52 1.40 1.65
CA LEU A 21 -3.67 0.77 2.30
C LEU A 21 -4.74 1.78 2.71
N ASP A 22 -4.37 2.90 3.34
CA ASP A 22 -5.32 3.97 3.68
C ASP A 22 -5.98 4.55 2.42
N LYS A 23 -5.24 4.62 1.31
CA LYS A 23 -5.78 5.07 0.03
C LYS A 23 -6.78 4.07 -0.55
N PHE A 24 -6.42 2.78 -0.55
CA PHE A 24 -7.32 1.71 -0.94
C PHE A 24 -8.57 1.68 -0.07
N LYS A 25 -8.46 1.82 1.25
CA LYS A 25 -9.62 1.91 2.17
C LYS A 25 -10.55 3.07 1.79
N LYS A 26 -10.00 4.23 1.45
CA LYS A 26 -10.79 5.39 1.00
C LYS A 26 -11.49 5.14 -0.34
N MET A 27 -10.83 4.47 -1.28
CA MET A 27 -11.39 4.10 -2.58
C MET A 27 -12.43 2.99 -2.45
N ASN A 28 -12.16 1.98 -1.61
CA ASN A 28 -13.06 0.88 -1.33
C ASN A 28 -14.34 1.34 -0.63
N LYS A 29 -14.27 2.33 0.27
CA LYS A 29 -15.47 2.97 0.83
C LYS A 29 -16.36 3.63 -0.22
N ARG A 30 -15.82 3.98 -1.39
CA ARG A 30 -16.58 4.57 -2.50
C ARG A 30 -17.07 3.54 -3.51
N LYS A 31 -16.21 2.57 -3.88
CA LYS A 31 -16.47 1.62 -4.98
C LYS A 31 -16.73 0.17 -4.54
N GLY A 32 -16.38 -0.20 -3.30
CA GLY A 32 -16.56 -1.54 -2.74
C GLY A 32 -15.72 -2.66 -3.38
N THR A 33 -14.73 -2.33 -4.21
CA THR A 33 -14.05 -3.29 -5.12
C THR A 33 -12.62 -3.67 -4.72
N HIS A 34 -12.08 -3.10 -3.64
CA HIS A 34 -10.67 -3.29 -3.25
C HIS A 34 -10.49 -3.95 -1.87
N GLY A 35 -11.53 -4.60 -1.34
CA GLY A 35 -11.48 -5.27 -0.03
C GLY A 35 -10.33 -6.27 0.09
N GLU A 36 -10.20 -7.15 -0.90
CA GLU A 36 -9.18 -8.20 -0.88
C GLU A 36 -7.74 -7.66 -0.83
N ILE A 37 -7.44 -6.60 -1.59
CA ILE A 37 -6.09 -6.01 -1.59
C ILE A 37 -5.78 -5.33 -0.26
N ILE A 38 -6.79 -4.73 0.38
CA ILE A 38 -6.67 -4.09 1.69
C ILE A 38 -6.34 -5.14 2.74
N GLU A 39 -7.09 -6.23 2.81
CA GLU A 39 -6.88 -7.28 3.80
C GLU A 39 -5.50 -7.93 3.64
N LYS A 40 -5.08 -8.18 2.39
CA LYS A 40 -3.76 -8.76 2.10
C LYS A 40 -2.62 -7.80 2.46
N LEU A 41 -2.73 -6.52 2.10
CA LEU A 41 -1.74 -5.49 2.50
C LEU A 41 -1.67 -5.37 4.03
N GLU A 42 -2.81 -5.33 4.73
CA GLU A 42 -2.87 -5.23 6.18
C GLU A 42 -2.23 -6.44 6.86
N PHE A 43 -2.52 -7.64 6.35
CA PHE A 43 -1.91 -8.88 6.81
C PHE A 43 -0.39 -8.88 6.59
N CYS A 44 0.07 -8.44 5.43
CA CYS A 44 1.51 -8.37 5.13
C CYS A 44 2.22 -7.36 6.02
N ILE A 45 1.65 -6.17 6.23
CA ILE A 45 2.20 -5.15 7.14
C ILE A 45 2.29 -5.71 8.57
N GLY A 46 1.24 -6.38 9.05
CA GLY A 46 1.25 -7.03 10.36
C GLY A 46 2.29 -8.14 10.47
N SER A 47 2.38 -8.99 9.43
CA SER A 47 3.35 -10.08 9.35
C SER A 47 4.78 -9.57 9.31
N TYR A 48 5.07 -8.51 8.56
CA TYR A 48 6.40 -7.89 8.51
C TYR A 48 6.83 -7.28 9.84
N ARG A 49 5.91 -6.71 10.62
CA ARG A 49 6.24 -6.25 11.97
C ARG A 49 6.67 -7.37 12.91
N TYR A 50 6.23 -8.59 12.65
CA TYR A 50 6.50 -9.76 13.48
C TYR A 50 7.69 -10.59 12.97
N ASP A 51 7.65 -10.97 11.70
CA ASP A 51 8.61 -11.85 11.03
C ASP A 51 9.77 -11.08 10.37
N LYS A 52 9.63 -9.76 10.21
CA LYS A 52 10.55 -8.87 9.46
C LYS A 52 10.81 -9.29 8.01
N ASN A 53 9.96 -10.15 7.44
CA ASN A 53 10.09 -10.60 6.06
C ASN A 53 9.33 -9.68 5.08
N PRO A 54 10.02 -8.91 4.21
CA PRO A 54 9.38 -7.96 3.29
C PRO A 54 8.78 -8.64 2.05
N GLN A 55 8.99 -9.94 1.84
CA GLN A 55 8.59 -10.66 0.62
C GLN A 55 7.09 -10.52 0.31
N GLY A 56 6.24 -10.64 1.34
CA GLY A 56 4.80 -10.40 1.19
C GLY A 56 4.47 -8.94 0.85
N LEU A 57 5.10 -7.96 1.52
CA LEU A 57 4.89 -6.55 1.21
C LEU A 57 5.32 -6.19 -0.21
N VAL A 58 6.41 -6.78 -0.69
CA VAL A 58 6.90 -6.59 -2.06
C VAL A 58 5.88 -7.10 -3.07
N GLU A 59 5.42 -8.34 -2.91
CA GLU A 59 4.52 -8.96 -3.88
C GLU A 59 3.14 -8.27 -3.92
N PHE A 60 2.56 -8.01 -2.74
CA PHE A 60 1.28 -7.31 -2.65
C PHE A 60 1.40 -5.81 -2.90
N GLY A 61 2.55 -5.21 -2.59
CA GLY A 61 2.89 -3.85 -2.96
C GLY A 61 2.91 -3.66 -4.46
N HIS A 62 3.46 -4.62 -5.22
CA HIS A 62 3.46 -4.55 -6.68
C HIS A 62 2.04 -4.61 -7.23
N LYS A 63 1.23 -5.58 -6.77
CA LYS A 63 -0.20 -5.69 -7.13
C LYS A 63 -0.96 -4.41 -6.77
N ALA A 64 -0.69 -3.83 -5.61
CA ALA A 64 -1.26 -2.57 -5.16
C ALA A 64 -0.85 -1.39 -6.07
N SER A 65 0.42 -1.30 -6.46
CA SER A 65 0.93 -0.31 -7.41
C SER A 65 0.20 -0.41 -8.76
N GLU A 66 0.04 -1.61 -9.29
CA GLU A 66 -0.66 -1.84 -10.57
C GLU A 66 -2.14 -1.43 -10.51
N ILE A 67 -2.84 -1.78 -9.43
CA ILE A 67 -4.25 -1.37 -9.26
C ILE A 67 -4.35 0.15 -9.12
N LEU A 68 -3.45 0.80 -8.38
CA LEU A 68 -3.41 2.26 -8.26
C LEU A 68 -3.12 2.92 -9.61
N LYS A 69 -2.18 2.39 -10.42
CA LYS A 69 -1.90 2.85 -11.79
C LYS A 69 -3.15 2.71 -12.68
N GLY A 70 -3.85 1.58 -12.59
CA GLY A 70 -5.10 1.33 -13.32
C GLY A 70 -6.25 2.27 -12.92
N GLU A 71 -6.42 2.53 -11.62
CA GLU A 71 -7.43 3.47 -11.11
C GLU A 71 -7.09 4.93 -11.46
N LYS A 72 -5.81 5.29 -11.46
CA LYS A 72 -5.34 6.58 -11.96
C LYS A 72 -5.64 6.76 -13.45
N ALA A 73 -5.42 5.72 -14.27
CA ALA A 73 -5.77 5.72 -15.69
C ALA A 73 -7.30 5.85 -15.91
N ARG A 74 -8.11 5.32 -14.98
CA ARG A 74 -9.58 5.50 -14.95
C ARG A 74 -10.04 6.87 -14.44
N HIS A 75 -9.17 7.88 -14.41
CA HIS A 75 -9.46 9.26 -13.97
C HIS A 75 -9.83 9.42 -12.49
N ASP A 76 -9.46 8.49 -11.62
CA ASP A 76 -9.63 8.68 -10.18
C ASP A 76 -8.55 9.64 -9.66
N LYS A 77 -8.84 10.96 -9.72
CA LYS A 77 -8.01 12.05 -9.17
C LYS A 77 -7.63 11.85 -7.70
N SER A 78 -8.25 10.88 -7.04
CA SER A 78 -7.87 10.47 -5.71
C SER A 78 -6.45 9.92 -5.68
N VAL A 79 -6.00 9.14 -6.67
CA VAL A 79 -4.72 8.43 -6.59
C VAL A 79 -3.54 9.38 -6.84
N ALA A 80 -2.70 9.58 -5.82
CA ALA A 80 -1.51 10.42 -5.92
C ALA A 80 -0.38 9.65 -6.60
N GLN A 81 0.21 10.22 -7.66
CA GLN A 81 1.35 9.61 -8.36
C GLN A 81 2.53 9.38 -7.40
N GLY A 82 2.78 10.30 -6.47
CA GLY A 82 3.85 10.16 -5.49
C GLY A 82 3.69 8.91 -4.61
N LEU A 83 2.46 8.48 -4.33
CA LEU A 83 2.24 7.26 -3.54
C LEU A 83 2.60 6.00 -4.33
N ILE A 84 2.31 5.99 -5.63
CA ILE A 84 2.70 4.90 -6.53
C ILE A 84 4.22 4.84 -6.62
N ASP A 85 4.87 6.00 -6.75
CA ASP A 85 6.32 6.14 -6.89
C ASP A 85 7.08 5.74 -5.62
N ASP A 86 6.63 6.18 -4.44
CA ASP A 86 7.19 5.72 -3.16
C ASP A 86 6.99 4.21 -2.98
N LEU A 87 5.84 3.64 -3.42
CA LEU A 87 5.56 2.21 -3.29
C LEU A 87 6.47 1.38 -4.20
N ASP A 88 6.61 1.79 -5.46
CA ASP A 88 7.50 1.19 -6.46
C ASP A 88 8.98 1.27 -6.01
N SER A 89 9.38 2.42 -5.45
CA SER A 89 10.71 2.63 -4.86
C SER A 89 10.96 1.71 -3.66
N ALA A 90 10.00 1.60 -2.74
CA ALA A 90 10.11 0.74 -1.57
C ALA A 90 10.19 -0.74 -1.96
N ILE A 91 9.41 -1.17 -2.94
CA ILE A 91 9.46 -2.53 -3.49
C ILE A 91 10.83 -2.81 -4.11
N SER A 92 11.32 -1.90 -4.95
CA SER A 92 12.61 -2.03 -5.64
C SER A 92 13.78 -2.10 -4.66
N ALA A 93 13.71 -1.37 -3.54
CA ALA A 93 14.70 -1.40 -2.48
C ALA A 93 14.81 -2.77 -1.77
N HIS A 94 13.75 -3.58 -1.78
CA HIS A 94 13.70 -4.89 -1.11
C HIS A 94 13.70 -6.10 -2.07
N THR A 95 13.52 -5.89 -3.38
CA THR A 95 13.52 -6.96 -4.40
C THR A 95 14.93 -7.24 -4.95
N ASN A 96 15.87 -6.32 -4.75
CA ASN A 96 17.25 -6.46 -5.21
C ASN A 96 18.12 -7.12 -4.13
N ALA A 97 17.88 -8.40 -3.86
CA ALA A 97 18.71 -9.26 -3.01
C ALA A 97 18.83 -10.65 -3.64
#